data_AF-R6F355-F1
#
_entry.id   AF-R6F355-F1
#
_cell.length_a   1.000
_cell.length_b   1.000
_cell.length_c   1.000
_cell.angle_alpha   90.00
_cell.angle_beta   90.00
_cell.angle_gamma   90.00
#
_symmetry.space_group_name_H-M   'P 1'
#
loop_
_entity.id
_entity.type
_entity.pdbx_description
1 polymer ?
#
loop_
_entity_poly.entity_id
_entity_poly.type
_entity_poly.pdbx_seq_one_letter_code
_entity_poly.pdbx_strand_id
1 'polypeptide(L)'
;MCECLVEQLLNGNKIQLGELGTFGISISSEGAESIEKFASKNIKEVNILFTPGVDLENLIGRAEFNPVASRAAQQATLKAEKAGETLVDLEAAKNKGNADGGSEDDSTEEEDDSTGSGTPVTPGTGGTGGAGASGEE
;
A
#
# COMPACT_ATOMS: atom_id res chain seq x y z
N MET A 1 -11.76 5.52 -27.40
CA MET A 1 -11.36 4.18 -27.88
C MET A 1 -10.71 3.37 -26.75
N CYS A 2 -11.41 3.20 -25.61
CA CYS A 2 -10.97 2.35 -24.48
C CYS A 2 -12.15 1.78 -23.65
N GLU A 3 -13.41 1.91 -24.07
CA GLU A 3 -14.56 1.34 -23.32
C GLU A 3 -14.54 -0.20 -23.31
N CYS A 4 -13.80 -0.81 -24.22
CA CYS A 4 -13.74 -2.26 -24.39
C CYS A 4 -12.82 -2.97 -23.37
N LEU A 5 -11.92 -2.28 -22.67
CA LEU A 5 -10.95 -2.98 -21.80
C LEU A 5 -11.63 -3.62 -20.59
N VAL A 6 -12.45 -2.84 -19.87
CA VAL A 6 -13.18 -3.35 -18.70
C VAL A 6 -14.20 -4.41 -19.12
N GLU A 7 -14.90 -4.21 -20.22
CA GLU A 7 -15.86 -5.18 -20.74
C GLU A 7 -15.20 -6.51 -21.12
N GLN A 8 -14.06 -6.48 -21.83
CA GLN A 8 -13.34 -7.69 -22.19
C GLN A 8 -12.79 -8.42 -20.96
N LEU A 9 -12.31 -7.69 -19.95
CA LEU A 9 -11.90 -8.28 -18.67
C LEU A 9 -13.09 -8.92 -17.92
N LEU A 10 -14.24 -8.25 -17.86
CA LEU A 10 -15.45 -8.79 -17.21
C LEU A 10 -16.03 -10.00 -17.97
N ASN A 11 -15.81 -10.08 -19.28
CA ASN A 11 -16.10 -11.28 -20.07
C ASN A 11 -15.10 -12.43 -19.81
N GLY A 12 -14.09 -12.23 -18.97
CA GLY A 12 -13.07 -13.23 -18.63
C GLY A 12 -11.92 -13.33 -19.64
N ASN A 13 -11.87 -12.44 -20.64
CA ASN A 13 -10.80 -12.43 -21.63
C ASN A 13 -9.53 -11.80 -21.05
N LYS A 14 -8.38 -12.37 -21.40
CA LYS A 14 -7.08 -11.73 -21.16
C LYS A 14 -6.79 -10.75 -22.28
N ILE A 15 -6.27 -9.58 -21.92
CA ILE A 15 -5.98 -8.50 -22.85
C ILE A 15 -4.49 -8.27 -22.85
N GLN A 16 -3.84 -8.60 -23.97
CA GLN A 16 -2.42 -8.34 -24.16
C GLN A 16 -2.24 -7.00 -24.87
N LEU A 17 -1.54 -6.07 -24.22
CA LEU A 17 -1.21 -4.76 -24.76
C LEU A 17 0.25 -4.74 -25.21
N GLY A 18 0.57 -5.53 -26.23
CA GLY A 18 1.93 -5.59 -26.81
C GLY A 18 3.02 -5.79 -25.77
N GLU A 19 4.03 -4.92 -25.80
CA GLU A 19 5.19 -4.93 -24.89
C GLU A 19 4.87 -4.41 -23.47
N LEU A 20 3.73 -3.74 -23.27
CA LEU A 20 3.30 -3.29 -21.94
C LEU A 20 3.00 -4.48 -21.02
N GLY A 21 2.43 -5.55 -21.58
CA GLY A 21 2.08 -6.75 -20.82
C GLY A 21 0.63 -7.17 -20.97
N THR A 22 0.15 -7.95 -20.01
CA THR A 22 -1.15 -8.61 -20.08
C THR A 22 -1.99 -8.28 -18.86
N PHE A 23 -3.25 -7.93 -19.11
CA PHE A 23 -4.30 -7.78 -18.10
C PHE A 23 -5.19 -9.01 -18.11
N GLY A 24 -5.57 -9.48 -16.92
CA GLY A 24 -6.55 -10.55 -16.73
C GLY A 24 -7.35 -10.34 -15.45
N ILE A 25 -8.26 -11.26 -15.17
CA ILE A 25 -9.05 -11.25 -13.94
C ILE A 25 -8.71 -12.45 -13.05
N SER A 26 -8.78 -12.22 -11.75
CA SER A 26 -8.79 -13.26 -10.73
C SER A 26 -10.06 -13.12 -9.90
N ILE A 27 -10.71 -14.24 -9.62
CA ILE A 27 -11.93 -14.28 -8.81
C ILE A 27 -11.57 -14.92 -7.48
N SER A 28 -11.78 -14.18 -6.40
CA SER A 28 -11.66 -14.71 -5.04
C SER A 28 -13.05 -15.12 -4.57
N SER A 29 -13.19 -16.40 -4.21
CA SER A 29 -14.46 -16.95 -3.72
C SER A 29 -14.25 -17.82 -2.50
N GLU A 30 -15.25 -17.84 -1.63
CA GLU A 30 -15.34 -18.79 -0.54
C GLU A 30 -15.99 -20.10 -1.02
N GLY A 31 -15.39 -21.24 -0.64
CA GLY A 31 -15.95 -22.54 -0.98
C GLY A 31 -17.33 -22.75 -0.37
N ALA A 32 -18.16 -23.56 -1.03
CA ALA A 32 -19.43 -24.02 -0.50
C ALA A 32 -19.38 -25.54 -0.24
N GLU A 33 -20.23 -26.04 0.66
CA GLU A 33 -20.28 -27.48 1.03
C GLU A 33 -20.63 -28.40 -0.15
N SER A 34 -21.31 -27.88 -1.17
CA SER A 34 -21.63 -28.61 -2.40
C SER A 34 -21.67 -27.64 -3.59
N ILE A 35 -21.48 -28.19 -4.80
CA ILE A 35 -21.55 -27.42 -6.05
C ILE A 35 -22.91 -26.71 -6.19
N GLU A 36 -23.98 -27.36 -5.75
CA GLU A 36 -25.35 -26.82 -5.80
C GLU A 36 -25.55 -25.58 -4.90
N LYS A 37 -24.76 -25.47 -3.83
CA LYS A 37 -24.80 -24.35 -2.90
C LYS A 37 -23.87 -23.21 -3.31
N PHE A 38 -22.98 -23.42 -4.27
CA PHE A 38 -22.09 -22.38 -4.75
C PHE A 38 -22.88 -21.39 -5.63
N ALA A 39 -22.96 -20.14 -5.18
CA ALA A 39 -23.68 -19.07 -5.87
C ALA A 39 -22.80 -17.82 -6.03
N SER A 40 -23.27 -16.82 -6.77
CA SER A 40 -22.58 -15.53 -6.93
C SER A 40 -22.29 -14.82 -5.60
N LYS A 41 -23.03 -15.15 -4.55
CA LYS A 41 -22.80 -14.65 -3.17
C LYS A 41 -21.50 -15.17 -2.54
N ASN A 42 -20.97 -16.29 -3.05
CA ASN A 42 -19.70 -16.86 -2.60
C ASN A 42 -18.50 -16.16 -3.23
N ILE A 43 -18.70 -15.42 -4.33
CA ILE A 43 -17.66 -14.61 -4.96
C ILE A 43 -17.52 -13.33 -4.12
N LYS A 44 -16.35 -13.15 -3.51
CA LYS A 44 -16.05 -12.01 -2.63
C LYS A 44 -15.53 -10.83 -3.42
N GLU A 45 -14.64 -11.10 -4.37
CA GLU A 45 -13.90 -10.07 -5.07
C GLU A 45 -13.56 -10.49 -6.50
N VAL A 46 -13.53 -9.51 -7.39
CA VAL A 46 -12.97 -9.63 -8.74
C VAL A 46 -11.80 -8.67 -8.84
N ASN A 47 -10.60 -9.23 -8.98
CA ASN A 47 -9.34 -8.48 -8.98
C ASN A 47 -8.76 -8.44 -10.39
N ILE A 48 -8.21 -7.30 -10.79
CA ILE A 48 -7.44 -7.20 -12.04
C ILE A 48 -6.00 -7.61 -11.75
N LEU A 49 -5.51 -8.58 -12.51
CA LEU A 49 -4.12 -8.98 -12.51
C LEU A 49 -3.42 -8.35 -13.69
N PHE A 50 -2.31 -7.67 -13.41
CA PHE A 50 -1.40 -7.16 -14.43
C PHE A 50 -0.09 -7.94 -14.38
N THR A 51 0.27 -8.54 -15.51
CA THR A 51 1.58 -9.14 -15.73
C THR A 51 2.37 -8.21 -16.64
N PRO A 52 3.42 -7.55 -16.15
CA PRO A 52 4.23 -6.66 -16.96
C PRO A 52 4.86 -7.42 -18.13
N GLY A 53 5.01 -6.75 -19.27
CA GLY A 53 5.82 -7.27 -20.35
C GLY A 53 7.32 -7.21 -20.01
N VAL A 54 8.13 -7.92 -20.78
CA VAL A 54 9.58 -8.08 -20.55
C VAL A 54 10.33 -6.76 -20.36
N ASP A 55 9.92 -5.70 -21.06
CA ASP A 55 10.58 -4.39 -21.00
C ASP A 55 10.21 -3.57 -19.75
N LEU A 56 9.14 -3.98 -19.05
CA LEU A 56 8.68 -3.40 -17.79
C LEU A 56 9.04 -4.26 -16.57
N GLU A 57 9.66 -5.43 -16.78
CA GLU A 57 10.22 -6.21 -15.70
C GLU A 57 11.48 -5.52 -15.16
N ASN A 58 11.57 -5.42 -13.83
CA ASN A 58 12.76 -4.95 -13.11
C ASN A 58 13.37 -3.63 -13.64
N LEU A 59 12.62 -2.55 -13.50
CA LEU A 59 12.98 -1.21 -13.98
C LEU A 59 14.13 -0.52 -13.22
N ILE A 60 14.78 -1.19 -12.26
CA ILE A 60 15.80 -0.58 -11.40
C ILE A 60 16.96 0.02 -12.21
N GLY A 61 17.38 -0.65 -13.30
CA GLY A 61 18.46 -0.18 -14.17
C GLY A 61 18.08 0.99 -15.07
N ARG A 62 16.78 1.30 -15.19
CA ARG A 62 16.23 2.42 -15.97
C ARG A 62 15.73 3.56 -15.08
N ALA A 63 15.75 3.38 -13.77
CA ALA A 63 15.27 4.35 -12.81
C ALA A 63 16.40 5.30 -12.39
N GLU A 64 16.10 6.60 -12.33
CA GLU A 64 16.97 7.60 -11.73
C GLU A 64 16.46 7.94 -10.33
N PHE A 65 17.35 7.86 -9.34
CA PHE A 65 17.02 8.14 -7.95
C PHE A 65 17.60 9.49 -7.53
N ASN A 66 16.73 10.41 -7.14
CA ASN A 66 17.15 11.67 -6.52
C ASN A 66 17.12 11.52 -4.98
N PRO A 67 18.25 11.60 -4.27
CA PRO A 67 18.26 11.55 -2.82
C PRO A 67 17.56 12.79 -2.27
N VAL A 68 16.50 12.56 -1.49
CA VAL A 68 15.78 13.62 -0.77
C VAL A 68 16.09 13.53 0.72
N ALA A 69 16.12 14.69 1.39
CA ALA A 69 16.19 14.71 2.85
C ALA A 69 15.03 13.89 3.44
N SER A 70 15.26 13.19 4.56
CA SER A 70 14.21 12.39 5.20
C SER A 70 12.99 13.27 5.52
N ARG A 71 11.78 12.69 5.47
CA ARG A 71 10.55 13.42 5.83
C ARG A 71 10.65 14.02 7.23
N ALA A 72 11.30 13.33 8.16
CA ALA A 72 11.63 13.82 9.49
C ALA A 72 12.49 15.09 9.46
N ALA A 73 13.55 15.14 8.65
CA ALA A 73 14.38 16.32 8.52
C ALA A 73 13.61 17.48 7.88
N GLN A 74 12.81 17.23 6.84
CA GLN A 74 11.97 18.25 6.21
C GLN A 74 10.95 18.85 7.19
N GLN A 75 10.32 17.99 8.01
CA GLN A 75 9.38 18.42 9.04
C GLN A 75 10.07 19.20 10.16
N ALA A 76 11.25 18.78 10.60
CA ALA A 76 12.02 19.50 11.62
C ALA A 76 12.45 20.89 11.11
N THR A 77 12.91 20.99 9.86
CA THR A 77 13.21 22.27 9.22
C THR A 77 11.97 23.15 9.11
N LEU A 78 10.82 22.61 8.70
CA LEU A 78 9.57 23.37 8.60
C LEU A 78 9.07 23.85 9.98
N LYS A 79 9.25 23.05 11.04
CA LYS A 79 8.90 23.42 12.42
C LYS A 79 9.82 24.51 12.96
N ALA A 80 11.13 24.36 12.76
CA ALA A 80 12.11 25.37 13.15
C ALA A 80 11.88 26.70 12.42
N GLU A 81 11.60 26.65 11.10
CA GLU A 81 11.30 27.85 10.31
C GLU A 81 10.02 28.54 10.79
N LYS A 82 8.94 27.79 11.06
CA LYS A 82 7.71 28.34 11.64
C LYS A 82 7.90 28.90 13.05
N ALA A 83 8.79 28.30 13.84
CA ALA A 83 9.14 28.76 15.18
C ALA A 83 10.14 29.94 15.16
N GLY A 84 10.64 30.35 13.99
CA GLY A 84 11.66 31.40 13.86
C GLY A 84 13.05 30.97 14.36
N GLU A 85 13.27 29.67 14.54
CA GLU A 85 14.53 29.09 14.96
C GLU A 85 15.48 28.92 13.77
N THR A 86 16.75 29.28 13.98
CA THR A 86 17.80 29.18 12.94
C THR A 86 18.53 27.83 12.97
N LEU A 87 18.28 27.00 13.98
CA LEU A 87 18.92 25.71 14.19
C LEU A 87 17.88 24.60 14.12
N VAL A 88 18.19 23.56 13.34
CA VAL A 88 17.35 22.38 13.19
C VAL A 88 18.00 21.22 13.95
N ASP A 89 17.33 20.72 15.00
CA ASP A 89 17.77 19.51 15.70
C ASP A 89 17.35 18.25 14.92
N LEU A 90 18.33 17.64 14.25
CA LEU A 90 18.15 16.46 13.42
C LEU A 90 18.12 15.15 14.22
N GLU A 91 18.64 15.13 15.45
CA GLU A 91 18.68 13.93 16.31
C GLU A 91 17.31 13.69 16.97
N ALA A 92 16.65 14.76 17.43
CA ALA A 92 15.26 14.70 17.87
C ALA A 92 14.29 14.31 16.73
N ALA A 93 14.60 14.71 15.49
CA ALA A 93 13.78 14.40 14.32
C ALA A 93 13.87 12.93 13.89
N LYS A 94 15.06 12.31 13.93
CA LYS A 94 15.25 10.89 13.59
C LYS A 94 14.51 9.95 14.55
N ASN A 95 14.44 10.30 15.84
CA ASN A 95 13.81 9.47 16.87
C ASN A 95 12.28 9.39 16.76
N LYS A 96 11.62 10.30 16.01
CA LYS A 96 10.17 10.23 15.76
C LYS A 96 9.78 9.31 14.59
N GLY A 97 10.74 8.84 13.80
CA GLY A 97 10.50 8.02 12.60
C GLY A 97 10.28 6.52 12.86
N ASN A 98 10.39 6.06 14.12
CA ASN A 98 10.28 4.64 14.48
C ASN A 98 9.30 4.37 15.63
N ALA A 99 8.31 5.25 15.83
CA ALA A 99 7.23 5.05 16.80
C ALA A 99 5.99 4.48 16.08
N ASP A 100 5.91 3.15 16.06
CA ASP A 100 4.62 2.46 16.11
C ASP A 100 3.91 2.89 17.41
N GLY A 101 2.70 3.41 17.29
CA GLY A 101 1.73 3.58 18.38
C GLY A 101 2.04 4.62 19.47
N GLY A 102 1.19 5.66 19.53
CA GLY A 102 0.77 6.23 20.82
C GLY A 102 1.31 7.62 21.19
N SER A 103 0.45 8.62 20.95
CA SER A 103 0.11 9.76 21.81
C SER A 103 1.16 10.36 22.76
N GLU A 104 1.45 11.64 22.58
CA GLU A 104 1.60 12.61 23.68
C GLU A 104 1.39 14.04 23.15
N ASP A 105 0.17 14.52 23.38
CA ASP A 105 -0.29 15.86 23.77
C ASP A 105 0.64 17.07 23.56
N ASP A 106 0.21 17.99 22.68
CA ASP A 106 0.46 19.42 22.85
C ASP A 106 -0.83 20.15 22.47
N SER A 107 -1.44 20.76 23.47
CA SER A 107 -2.75 21.39 23.43
C SER A 107 -2.62 22.81 22.91
N THR A 108 -3.13 23.05 21.70
CA THR A 108 -3.58 24.39 21.29
C THR A 108 -4.96 24.28 20.67
N GLU A 109 -5.94 24.78 21.42
CA GLU A 109 -7.33 24.93 21.03
C GLU A 109 -7.44 25.95 19.88
N GLU A 110 -8.06 25.55 18.76
CA GLU A 110 -8.83 26.43 17.90
C GLU A 110 -10.03 25.61 17.40
N GLU A 111 -11.23 26.19 17.50
CA GLU A 111 -12.52 25.56 17.23
C GLU A 111 -12.84 25.47 15.71
N ASP A 112 -13.65 24.44 15.41
CA ASP A 112 -14.66 24.34 14.33
C ASP A 112 -14.24 24.28 12.85
N ASP A 113 -14.37 23.11 12.22
CA ASP A 113 -15.48 22.83 11.28
C ASP A 113 -15.29 21.46 10.58
N SER A 114 -16.30 20.61 10.79
CA SER A 114 -16.87 19.55 9.93
C SER A 114 -16.04 18.70 8.94
N THR A 115 -16.51 17.45 8.87
CA THR A 115 -16.49 16.45 7.76
C THR A 115 -15.30 15.49 7.60
N GLY A 116 -15.47 14.28 8.16
CA GLY A 116 -15.69 13.06 7.37
C GLY A 116 -14.51 12.34 6.70
N SER A 117 -14.58 11.00 6.72
CA SER A 117 -13.76 10.02 5.97
C SER A 117 -12.43 9.66 6.65
N GLY A 118 -12.15 8.43 7.08
CA GLY A 118 -12.38 7.14 6.43
C GLY A 118 -10.99 6.47 6.31
N THR A 119 -10.64 5.63 7.28
CA THR A 119 -9.32 4.97 7.38
C THR A 119 -9.15 3.91 6.28
N PRO A 120 -8.09 3.95 5.46
CA PRO A 120 -7.71 2.78 4.67
C PRO A 120 -6.81 1.87 5.51
N VAL A 121 -7.26 0.64 5.74
CA VAL A 121 -6.45 -0.44 6.31
C VAL A 121 -5.56 -1.05 5.23
N THR A 122 -4.26 -1.15 5.50
CA THR A 122 -3.26 -1.81 4.64
C THR A 122 -3.14 -3.29 5.02
N PRO A 123 -3.37 -4.26 4.13
CA PRO A 123 -3.16 -5.68 4.44
C PRO A 123 -1.68 -6.06 4.43
N GLY A 124 -1.26 -6.77 5.49
CA GLY A 124 0.12 -7.14 5.76
C GLY A 124 0.71 -8.20 4.82
N THR A 125 2.03 -8.08 4.62
CA THR A 125 2.89 -9.08 3.97
C THR A 125 3.30 -10.12 5.02
N GLY A 126 2.82 -11.36 4.89
CA GLY A 126 3.24 -12.50 5.71
C GLY A 126 4.10 -13.47 4.91
N GLY A 127 5.39 -13.54 5.22
CA GLY A 127 6.35 -14.50 4.65
C GLY A 127 7.15 -15.20 5.74
N THR A 128 6.74 -16.43 6.05
CA THR A 128 7.51 -17.64 6.43
C THR A 128 8.87 -17.55 7.14
N GLY A 129 9.00 -18.30 8.25
CA GLY A 129 10.29 -18.82 8.74
C GLY A 129 10.20 -19.46 10.12
N GLY A 130 10.23 -20.79 10.20
CA GLY A 130 10.16 -21.54 11.45
C GLY A 130 11.50 -21.68 12.18
N ALA A 131 11.42 -21.82 13.51
CA ALA A 131 12.39 -22.51 14.35
C ALA A 131 11.73 -22.79 15.72
N GLY A 132 11.10 -23.96 15.85
CA GLY A 132 10.62 -24.48 17.13
C GLY A 132 11.67 -25.41 17.71
N ALA A 133 12.38 -24.95 18.74
CA ALA A 133 13.20 -25.79 19.60
C ALA A 133 12.30 -26.36 20.71
N SER A 134 12.15 -27.68 20.76
CA SER A 134 11.66 -28.40 21.94
C SER A 134 12.81 -29.19 22.52
N GLY A 135 13.20 -28.85 23.75
CA GLY A 135 14.05 -29.68 24.57
C GLY A 135 13.28 -30.88 25.11
N GLU A 136 13.94 -32.04 25.05
CA GLU A 136 13.70 -33.17 25.95
C GLU A 136 14.98 -33.33 26.77
N GLU A 137 14.79 -33.39 28.10
CA GLU A 137 15.72 -33.60 29.22
C GLU A 137 16.70 -32.47 29.62
#